data_AF-A0A225AWN3-F1
#
_entry.id   AF-A0A225AWN3-F1
#
_cell.length_a   1.000
_cell.length_b   1.000
_cell.length_c   1.000
_cell.angle_alpha   90.00
_cell.angle_beta   90.00
_cell.angle_gamma   90.00
#
_symmetry.space_group_name_H-M   'P 1'
#
loop_
_entity.id
_entity.type
_entity.pdbx_description
1 polymer ?
#
loop_
_entity_poly.entity_id
_entity_poly.type
_entity_poly.pdbx_seq_one_letter_code
_entity_poly.pdbx_strand_id
1 'polypeptide(L)'
;MDKKSETAKYAQTAQLDEPSPPPYSARDTQESQVPSPYPPQSYHMQAPLRTLKAEYTKWTLTGLRVYDATTSENLYEAKIKWMKSSMAFTKPGSTDPFATVKFHTFTPRWDIQFDGMASFTVPLKGKLNYKGMHTSLALQNSRLTWKCKYHLSTMDLDCRDERSVMIARMQANVWKYKKICSIEFFDGESSVHGPIMDELVVTGLAMLEYVLMVNPGMVSGSC
;
A
#
# COMPACT_ATOMS: atom_id res chain seq x y z
N MET A 1 18.35 -59.87 0.47
CA MET A 1 17.07 -60.49 0.88
C MET A 1 15.95 -59.61 0.35
N ASP A 2 15.49 -59.98 -0.84
CA ASP A 2 14.37 -59.41 -1.56
C ASP A 2 13.03 -59.68 -0.88
N LYS A 3 12.13 -58.70 -0.89
CA LYS A 3 10.67 -58.93 -0.85
C LYS A 3 9.96 -58.02 -1.85
N LYS A 4 9.73 -58.59 -3.04
CA LYS A 4 8.58 -58.30 -3.90
C LYS A 4 7.32 -58.87 -3.22
N SER A 5 6.21 -58.12 -3.21
CA SER A 5 4.98 -58.42 -3.98
C SER A 5 3.73 -57.71 -3.44
N GLU A 6 2.84 -57.42 -4.39
CA GLU A 6 1.37 -57.34 -4.25
C GLU A 6 0.74 -56.26 -3.36
N THR A 7 0.18 -55.23 -4.00
CA THR A 7 -1.29 -55.09 -3.97
C THR A 7 -1.78 -54.37 -5.23
N ALA A 8 -2.42 -55.14 -6.10
CA ALA A 8 -3.24 -54.65 -7.20
C ALA A 8 -4.72 -54.66 -6.77
N LYS A 9 -5.53 -53.87 -7.49
CA LYS A 9 -7.00 -53.75 -7.46
C LYS A 9 -7.53 -52.75 -6.43
N TYR A 10 -7.93 -51.57 -6.90
CA TYR A 10 -9.32 -51.08 -6.83
C TYR A 10 -9.50 -50.02 -7.92
N ALA A 11 -9.90 -50.47 -9.11
CA ALA A 11 -10.59 -49.64 -10.08
C ALA A 11 -12.09 -49.87 -9.82
N GLN A 12 -12.75 -48.90 -9.21
CA GLN A 12 -14.21 -48.90 -9.13
C GLN A 12 -14.73 -47.53 -9.49
N THR A 13 -15.30 -47.52 -10.69
CA THR A 13 -16.02 -46.48 -11.38
C THR A 13 -17.13 -45.90 -10.48
N ALA A 14 -16.97 -44.67 -10.03
CA ALA A 14 -18.07 -43.86 -9.53
C ALA A 14 -18.54 -42.96 -10.67
N GLN A 15 -19.52 -43.45 -11.44
CA GLN A 15 -20.39 -42.56 -12.21
C GLN A 15 -21.24 -41.82 -11.18
N LEU A 16 -20.87 -40.57 -10.90
CA LEU A 16 -21.79 -39.63 -10.26
C LEU A 16 -22.76 -39.16 -11.33
N ASP A 17 -24.05 -39.47 -11.11
CA ASP A 17 -25.16 -38.79 -11.76
C ASP A 17 -25.02 -37.28 -11.53
N GLU A 18 -24.73 -36.56 -12.60
CA GLU A 18 -24.77 -35.11 -12.61
C GLU A 18 -26.25 -34.67 -12.50
N PRO A 19 -26.63 -33.87 -11.49
CA PRO A 19 -27.98 -33.34 -11.40
C PRO A 19 -28.26 -32.49 -12.64
N SER A 20 -29.43 -32.70 -13.22
CA SER A 20 -29.91 -31.94 -14.37
C SER A 20 -29.82 -30.44 -14.07
N PRO A 21 -29.26 -29.61 -14.98
CA PRO A 21 -29.17 -28.19 -14.76
C PRO A 21 -30.57 -27.61 -14.54
N PRO A 22 -30.75 -26.67 -13.60
CA PRO A 22 -32.04 -26.05 -13.37
C PRO A 22 -32.54 -25.35 -14.66
N PRO A 23 -33.86 -25.29 -14.89
CA PRO A 23 -34.47 -24.81 -16.15
C PRO A 23 -34.31 -23.30 -16.41
N TYR A 24 -33.38 -22.62 -15.73
CA TYR A 24 -33.01 -21.23 -15.96
C TYR A 24 -31.65 -21.17 -16.64
N SER A 25 -31.56 -21.63 -17.88
CA SER A 25 -30.36 -21.47 -18.72
C SER A 25 -30.75 -21.17 -20.16
N ALA A 26 -31.55 -20.12 -20.34
CA ALA A 26 -31.75 -19.47 -21.63
C ALA A 26 -32.37 -18.08 -21.41
N ARG A 27 -31.57 -17.14 -20.92
CA ARG A 27 -31.77 -15.74 -21.27
C ARG A 27 -30.46 -15.23 -21.82
N ASP A 28 -30.38 -15.26 -23.14
CA ASP A 28 -29.68 -14.24 -23.92
C ASP A 28 -30.12 -12.89 -23.36
N THR A 29 -29.34 -12.38 -22.40
CA THR A 29 -29.54 -11.05 -21.88
C THR A 29 -28.87 -10.15 -22.89
N GLN A 30 -29.62 -9.83 -23.93
CA GLN A 30 -29.40 -8.64 -24.72
C GLN A 30 -29.59 -7.48 -23.73
N GLU A 31 -28.47 -7.08 -23.12
CA GLU A 31 -28.35 -6.01 -22.13
C GLU A 31 -28.83 -4.70 -22.75
N SER A 32 -30.13 -4.50 -22.73
CA SER A 32 -30.73 -3.20 -22.96
C SER A 32 -30.25 -2.34 -21.80
N GLN A 33 -29.29 -1.45 -22.10
CA GLN A 33 -28.78 -0.44 -21.20
C GLN A 33 -29.94 0.42 -20.69
N VAL A 34 -30.54 0.01 -19.57
CA VAL A 34 -31.41 0.89 -18.79
C VAL A 34 -30.48 1.97 -18.23
N PRO A 35 -30.66 3.25 -18.58
CA PRO A 35 -29.83 4.31 -18.03
C PRO A 35 -30.01 4.30 -16.52
N SER A 36 -28.91 4.07 -15.79
CA SER A 36 -28.91 4.24 -14.35
C SER A 36 -29.46 5.64 -14.03
N PRO A 37 -30.47 5.79 -13.15
CA PRO A 37 -30.99 7.09 -12.76
C PRO A 37 -29.98 7.90 -11.92
N TYR A 38 -28.82 7.32 -11.60
CA TYR A 38 -27.76 7.98 -10.86
C TYR A 38 -26.72 8.55 -11.83
N PRO A 39 -26.29 9.81 -11.63
CA PRO A 39 -25.17 10.34 -12.38
C PRO A 39 -23.94 9.46 -12.15
N PRO A 40 -23.13 9.21 -13.20
CA PRO A 40 -21.91 8.43 -13.05
C PRO A 40 -21.05 9.05 -11.94
N GLN A 41 -20.74 8.26 -10.91
CA GLN A 41 -19.87 8.71 -9.84
C GLN A 41 -18.43 8.78 -10.38
N SER A 42 -18.02 9.96 -10.84
CA SER A 42 -16.77 10.20 -11.57
C SER A 42 -15.49 9.82 -10.80
N TYR A 43 -15.57 9.62 -9.49
CA TYR A 43 -14.39 9.47 -8.63
C TYR A 43 -14.05 8.02 -8.24
N HIS A 44 -14.88 7.03 -8.60
CA HIS A 44 -14.65 5.62 -8.22
C HIS A 44 -14.01 4.76 -9.31
N MET A 45 -13.72 5.30 -10.50
CA MET A 45 -13.28 4.50 -11.66
C MET A 45 -11.89 4.85 -12.22
N GLN A 46 -11.14 5.76 -11.61
CA GLN A 46 -9.80 6.07 -12.11
C GLN A 46 -8.86 4.88 -11.86
N ALA A 47 -8.38 4.27 -12.94
CA ALA A 47 -7.34 3.26 -12.86
C ALA A 47 -6.02 3.93 -12.42
N PRO A 48 -5.21 3.27 -11.57
CA PRO A 48 -3.88 3.77 -11.23
C PRO A 48 -3.02 3.95 -12.48
N LEU A 49 -2.34 5.09 -12.59
CA LEU A 49 -1.36 5.36 -13.65
C LEU A 49 -0.08 4.55 -13.45
N ARG A 50 0.30 4.34 -12.18
CA ARG A 50 1.47 3.56 -11.79
C ARG A 50 1.21 2.89 -10.44
N THR A 51 1.75 1.69 -10.29
CA THR A 51 1.68 0.94 -9.04
C THR A 51 3.09 0.54 -8.61
N LEU A 52 3.44 0.85 -7.37
CA LEU A 52 4.65 0.38 -6.72
C LEU A 52 4.29 -0.66 -5.66
N LYS A 53 5.23 -1.54 -5.35
CA LYS A 53 5.17 -2.45 -4.22
C LYS A 53 6.29 -2.12 -3.25
N ALA A 54 5.95 -2.15 -1.97
CA ALA A 54 6.90 -2.03 -0.88
C ALA A 54 6.89 -3.33 -0.08
N GLU A 55 8.07 -3.91 0.17
CA GLU A 55 8.22 -5.11 0.98
C GLU A 55 9.40 -4.99 1.94
N TYR A 56 9.30 -5.61 3.11
CA TYR A 56 10.42 -5.66 4.03
C TYR A 56 11.47 -6.66 3.56
N THR A 57 12.73 -6.23 3.51
CA THR A 57 13.87 -7.05 3.09
C THR A 57 14.53 -7.79 4.25
N LYS A 58 14.19 -7.43 5.48
CA LYS A 58 14.73 -8.02 6.70
C LYS A 58 13.61 -8.52 7.60
N TRP A 59 13.80 -9.68 8.20
CA TRP A 59 12.85 -10.25 9.17
C TRP A 59 12.66 -9.34 10.40
N THR A 60 13.68 -8.54 10.76
CA THR A 60 13.60 -7.54 11.84
C THR A 60 12.80 -6.29 11.47
N LEU A 61 12.22 -6.23 10.27
CA LEU A 61 11.46 -5.08 9.77
C LEU A 61 12.25 -3.77 9.78
N THR A 62 13.57 -3.84 9.60
CA THR A 62 14.48 -2.68 9.61
C THR A 62 14.89 -2.21 8.21
N GLY A 63 14.53 -2.97 7.17
CA GLY A 63 14.81 -2.67 5.78
C GLY A 63 13.55 -2.85 4.96
N LEU A 64 13.27 -1.89 4.09
CA LEU A 64 12.12 -1.89 3.18
C LEU A 64 12.62 -1.57 1.77
N ARG A 65 12.12 -2.29 0.77
CA ARG A 65 12.42 -2.11 -0.64
C ARG A 65 11.15 -1.66 -1.34
N VAL A 66 11.24 -0.62 -2.15
CA VAL A 66 10.16 -0.15 -3.02
C VAL A 66 10.55 -0.39 -4.47
N TYR A 67 9.70 -1.08 -5.21
CA TYR A 67 9.93 -1.42 -6.61
C TYR A 67 8.67 -1.20 -7.45
N ASP A 68 8.87 -1.00 -8.75
CA ASP A 68 7.78 -0.88 -9.72
C ASP A 68 7.07 -2.22 -9.90
N ALA A 69 5.74 -2.25 -9.83
CA ALA A 69 4.98 -3.50 -9.92
C ALA A 69 4.97 -4.09 -11.35
N THR A 70 5.14 -3.26 -12.37
CA THR A 70 5.11 -3.66 -13.78
C THR A 70 6.50 -4.07 -14.25
N THR A 71 7.53 -3.26 -13.96
CA THR A 71 8.90 -3.52 -14.44
C THR A 71 9.75 -4.32 -13.45
N SER A 72 9.31 -4.46 -12.20
CA SER A 72 10.10 -5.03 -11.09
C SER A 72 11.42 -4.28 -10.79
N GLU A 73 11.56 -3.06 -11.33
CA GLU A 73 12.72 -2.20 -11.10
C GLU A 73 12.75 -1.71 -9.65
N ASN A 74 13.91 -1.83 -9.00
CA ASN A 74 14.10 -1.27 -7.66
C ASN A 74 14.16 0.26 -7.76
N LEU A 75 13.33 0.98 -7.01
CA LEU A 75 13.28 2.44 -7.06
C LEU A 75 13.81 3.09 -5.78
N TYR A 76 13.54 2.48 -4.63
CA TYR A 76 13.95 3.01 -3.33
C TYR A 76 14.28 1.89 -2.35
N GLU A 77 15.21 2.19 -1.46
CA GLU A 77 15.45 1.42 -0.25
C GLU A 77 15.24 2.32 0.95
N ALA A 78 14.65 1.78 2.01
CA ALA A 78 14.44 2.49 3.25
C ALA A 78 14.98 1.69 4.43
N LYS A 79 15.69 2.38 5.32
CA LYS A 79 16.25 1.83 6.55
C LYS A 79 15.53 2.41 7.75
N ILE A 80 14.90 1.54 8.54
CA ILE A 80 14.13 1.90 9.72
C ILE A 80 15.00 1.65 10.96
N LYS A 81 15.09 2.67 11.84
CA LYS A 81 15.83 2.64 13.10
C LYS A 81 14.86 2.86 14.26
N TRP A 82 14.22 1.78 14.71
CA TRP A 82 13.23 1.80 15.79
C TRP A 82 13.71 2.52 17.07
N MET A 83 14.92 2.21 17.55
CA MET A 83 15.50 2.84 18.74
C MET A 83 15.74 4.34 18.61
N LYS A 84 15.93 4.84 17.38
CA LYS A 84 16.14 6.26 17.10
C LYS A 84 14.88 6.95 16.55
N SER A 85 13.77 6.21 16.45
CA SER A 85 12.53 6.67 15.86
C SER A 85 12.76 7.39 14.53
N SER A 86 13.54 6.78 13.62
CA SER A 86 13.87 7.41 12.33
C SER A 86 13.88 6.43 11.15
N MET A 87 13.69 6.98 9.96
CA MET A 87 13.72 6.28 8.68
C MET A 87 14.61 7.08 7.71
N ALA A 88 15.37 6.39 6.86
CA ALA A 88 16.19 7.02 5.83
C ALA A 88 15.97 6.31 4.49
N PHE A 89 15.76 7.07 3.43
CA PHE A 89 15.48 6.58 2.08
C PHE A 89 16.66 6.84 1.16
N THR A 90 17.09 5.82 0.44
CA THR A 90 18.18 5.86 -0.55
C THR A 90 17.64 5.41 -1.91
N LYS A 91 18.23 5.95 -2.98
CA LYS A 91 18.00 5.46 -4.35
C LYS A 91 18.98 4.31 -4.65
N PRO A 92 18.65 3.36 -5.54
CA PRO A 92 19.56 2.31 -5.97
C PRO A 92 20.90 2.88 -6.41
N GLY A 93 22.00 2.31 -5.91
CA GLY A 93 23.35 2.76 -6.23
C GLY A 93 23.85 3.98 -5.45
N SER A 94 22.98 4.64 -4.66
CA SER A 94 23.40 5.74 -3.76
C SER A 94 23.67 5.23 -2.35
N THR A 95 24.76 5.71 -1.74
CA THR A 95 25.02 5.53 -0.29
C THR A 95 24.31 6.58 0.56
N ASP A 96 24.10 7.76 0.00
CA ASP A 96 23.54 8.89 0.74
C ASP A 96 22.02 8.94 0.64
N PRO A 97 21.32 9.19 1.77
CA PRO A 97 19.87 9.23 1.78
C PRO A 97 19.37 10.52 1.12
N PHE A 98 18.46 10.39 0.16
CA PHE A 98 17.79 11.54 -0.45
C PHE A 98 16.66 12.09 0.43
N ALA A 99 16.16 11.29 1.37
CA ALA A 99 15.16 11.72 2.33
C ALA A 99 15.35 11.04 3.69
N THR A 100 15.05 11.78 4.76
CA THR A 100 15.04 11.26 6.12
C THR A 100 13.75 11.65 6.83
N VAL A 101 13.31 10.78 7.72
CA VAL A 101 12.11 10.95 8.53
C VAL A 101 12.47 10.76 9.99
N LYS A 102 12.01 11.67 10.84
CA LYS A 102 12.17 11.60 12.29
C LYS A 102 10.80 11.58 12.96
N PHE A 103 10.47 10.47 13.60
CA PHE A 103 9.24 10.30 14.37
C PHE A 103 9.42 10.87 15.78
N HIS A 104 8.43 11.60 16.27
CA HIS A 104 8.43 12.10 17.65
C HIS A 104 7.68 11.13 18.56
N THR A 105 8.33 10.68 19.63
CA THR A 105 7.74 9.69 20.55
C THR A 105 6.59 10.26 21.38
N PHE A 106 6.68 11.53 21.80
CA PHE A 106 5.72 12.14 22.72
C PHE A 106 4.66 13.00 22.04
N THR A 107 4.82 13.28 20.74
CA THR A 107 3.85 14.10 19.99
C THR A 107 3.49 13.36 18.71
N PRO A 108 2.20 13.35 18.31
CA PRO A 108 1.76 12.66 17.11
C PRO A 108 2.14 13.47 15.87
N ARG A 109 3.43 13.48 15.54
CA ARG A 109 4.01 14.17 14.39
C ARG A 109 5.32 13.52 13.98
N TRP A 110 5.70 13.74 12.73
CA TRP A 110 7.04 13.43 12.23
C TRP A 110 7.56 14.59 11.39
N ASP A 111 8.89 14.71 11.35
CA ASP A 111 9.59 15.65 10.48
C ASP A 111 10.17 14.91 9.29
N ILE A 112 10.08 15.52 8.11
CA ILE A 112 10.65 15.01 6.87
C ILE A 112 11.66 16.03 6.37
N GLN A 113 12.82 15.54 5.93
CA GLN A 113 13.84 16.34 5.27
C GLN A 113 14.27 15.64 3.99
N PHE A 114 14.12 16.32 2.85
CA PHE A 114 14.68 15.90 1.57
C PHE A 114 16.03 16.59 1.33
N ASP A 115 16.91 15.95 0.57
CA ASP A 115 18.19 16.52 0.21
C ASP A 115 18.01 17.84 -0.56
N GLY A 116 18.76 18.86 -0.16
CA GLY A 116 18.66 20.22 -0.71
C GLY A 116 17.36 20.98 -0.42
N MET A 117 16.43 20.44 0.39
CA MET A 117 15.15 21.09 0.70
C MET A 117 14.95 21.38 2.20
N ALA A 118 14.11 22.38 2.49
CA ALA A 118 13.72 22.68 3.86
C ALA A 118 12.91 21.53 4.47
N SER A 119 13.16 21.22 5.74
CA SER A 119 12.38 20.22 6.47
C SER A 119 10.96 20.72 6.73
N PHE A 120 9.99 19.81 6.71
CA PHE A 120 8.61 20.10 7.12
C PHE A 120 8.08 19.07 8.11
N THR A 121 7.13 19.49 8.93
CA THR A 121 6.48 18.66 9.96
C THR A 121 5.09 18.25 9.50
N VAL A 122 4.75 16.98 9.67
CA VAL A 122 3.40 16.46 9.44
C VAL A 122 2.76 16.14 10.79
N PRO A 123 1.82 16.98 11.28
CA PRO A 123 1.06 16.66 12.47
C PRO A 123 -0.03 15.64 12.17
N LEU A 124 -0.27 14.72 13.10
CA LEU A 124 -1.30 13.71 13.04
C LEU A 124 -2.43 14.04 13.99
N LYS A 125 -3.64 13.85 13.50
CA LYS A 125 -4.88 13.95 14.28
C LYS A 125 -5.60 12.62 14.28
N GLY A 126 -6.26 12.30 15.38
CA GLY A 126 -7.07 11.08 15.55
C GLY A 126 -6.35 9.96 16.30
N LYS A 127 -7.14 9.02 16.84
CA LYS A 127 -6.64 7.82 17.55
C LYS A 127 -6.84 6.52 16.75
N LEU A 128 -7.85 6.47 15.88
CA LEU A 128 -8.18 5.30 15.03
C LEU A 128 -8.18 5.64 13.53
N ASN A 129 -8.55 6.87 13.20
CA ASN A 129 -8.55 7.40 11.83
C ASN A 129 -7.49 8.50 11.73
N TYR A 130 -6.22 8.10 11.59
CA TYR A 130 -5.13 9.05 11.55
C TYR A 130 -5.25 9.96 10.33
N LYS A 131 -5.09 11.27 10.54
CA LYS A 131 -5.08 12.27 9.49
C LYS A 131 -3.81 13.11 9.60
N GLY A 132 -2.97 13.05 8.58
CA GLY A 132 -1.79 13.89 8.42
C GLY A 132 -2.03 14.96 7.34
N MET A 133 -1.54 16.18 7.54
CA MET A 133 -1.63 17.25 6.55
C MET A 133 -0.28 17.96 6.44
N HIS A 134 0.17 18.22 5.22
CA HIS A 134 1.41 18.94 4.98
C HIS A 134 1.35 19.74 3.68
N THR A 135 2.27 20.68 3.54
CA THR A 135 2.46 21.49 2.34
C THR A 135 3.47 20.79 1.44
N SER A 136 3.08 20.43 0.21
CA SER A 136 3.96 19.76 -0.72
C SER A 136 4.95 20.74 -1.35
N LEU A 137 6.23 20.42 -1.25
CA LEU A 137 7.29 21.21 -1.88
C LEU A 137 7.31 20.96 -3.40
N ALA A 138 6.94 19.75 -3.83
CA ALA A 138 6.90 19.38 -5.24
C ALA A 138 5.69 19.97 -6.00
N LEU A 139 4.56 20.23 -5.32
CA LEU A 139 3.33 20.77 -5.93
C LEU A 139 3.13 22.26 -5.61
N GLN A 140 4.19 23.07 -5.71
CA GLN A 140 4.10 24.53 -5.55
C GLN A 140 3.42 24.97 -4.24
N ASN A 141 3.70 24.29 -3.14
CA ASN A 141 3.09 24.52 -1.83
C ASN A 141 1.58 24.21 -1.74
N SER A 142 1.07 23.34 -2.62
CA SER A 142 -0.28 22.77 -2.48
C SER A 142 -0.36 21.88 -1.24
N ARG A 143 -1.49 21.91 -0.53
CA ARG A 143 -1.68 21.09 0.66
C ARG A 143 -2.10 19.67 0.30
N LEU A 144 -1.37 18.71 0.85
CA LEU A 144 -1.68 17.28 0.79
C LEU A 144 -2.24 16.79 2.13
N THR A 145 -3.20 15.89 2.05
CA THR A 145 -3.85 15.28 3.20
C THR A 145 -3.82 13.77 3.08
N TRP A 146 -3.10 13.13 4.00
CA TRP A 146 -3.15 11.69 4.19
C TRP A 146 -4.25 11.32 5.19
N LYS A 147 -5.07 10.33 4.84
CA LYS A 147 -6.07 9.73 5.73
C LYS A 147 -5.82 8.23 5.81
N CYS A 148 -5.54 7.73 7.01
CA CYS A 148 -5.44 6.31 7.28
C CYS A 148 -6.81 5.81 7.73
N LYS A 149 -7.31 4.80 7.03
CA LYS A 149 -8.47 3.99 7.39
C LYS A 149 -7.96 2.61 7.77
N TYR A 150 -8.40 2.14 8.92
CA TYR A 150 -8.06 0.82 9.42
C TYR A 150 -9.24 -0.13 9.25
N HIS A 151 -8.99 -1.34 8.76
CA HIS A 151 -10.02 -2.37 8.63
C HIS A 151 -9.47 -3.76 8.92
N LEU A 152 -9.71 -4.28 10.13
CA LEU A 152 -9.35 -5.63 10.61
C LEU A 152 -7.86 -6.01 10.46
N SER A 153 -7.41 -6.26 9.24
CA SER A 153 -6.08 -6.73 8.85
C SER A 153 -5.43 -5.90 7.75
N THR A 154 -6.17 -4.94 7.20
CA THR A 154 -5.71 -4.03 6.16
C THR A 154 -5.61 -2.61 6.69
N MET A 155 -4.68 -1.86 6.11
CA MET A 155 -4.54 -0.45 6.33
C MET A 155 -4.52 0.26 4.99
N ASP A 156 -5.48 1.14 4.80
CA ASP A 156 -5.63 1.93 3.58
C ASP A 156 -5.30 3.39 3.89
N LEU A 157 -4.34 3.96 3.18
CA LEU A 157 -3.98 5.36 3.28
C LEU A 157 -4.35 6.08 1.98
N ASP A 158 -5.22 7.07 2.07
CA ASP A 158 -5.60 7.90 0.94
C ASP A 158 -4.89 9.26 1.05
N CYS A 159 -4.09 9.62 0.04
CA CYS A 159 -3.55 10.98 -0.13
C CYS A 159 -4.45 11.77 -1.06
N ARG A 160 -4.90 12.95 -0.60
CA ARG A 160 -5.74 13.86 -1.38
C ARG A 160 -5.21 15.28 -1.37
N ASP A 161 -5.45 16.00 -2.45
CA ASP A 161 -5.15 17.43 -2.58
C ASP A 161 -6.18 18.31 -1.86
N GLU A 162 -6.04 19.63 -2.02
CA GLU A 162 -6.98 20.64 -1.49
C GLU A 162 -8.39 20.51 -2.05
N ARG A 163 -8.53 20.02 -3.30
CA ARG A 163 -9.80 19.79 -3.98
C ARG A 163 -10.39 18.42 -3.65
N SER A 164 -9.78 17.69 -2.72
CA SER A 164 -10.15 16.33 -2.32
C SER A 164 -10.05 15.29 -3.44
N VAL A 165 -9.30 15.57 -4.50
CA VAL A 165 -8.91 14.64 -5.56
C VAL A 165 -7.85 13.69 -5.00
N MET A 166 -8.00 12.39 -5.27
CA MET A 166 -7.05 11.37 -4.82
C MET A 166 -5.80 11.44 -5.70
N ILE A 167 -4.64 11.65 -5.08
CA ILE A 167 -3.35 11.67 -5.78
C ILE A 167 -2.65 10.33 -5.64
N ALA A 168 -2.70 9.75 -4.44
CA ALA A 168 -2.11 8.46 -4.16
C ALA A 168 -2.94 7.65 -3.18
N ARG A 169 -2.82 6.33 -3.26
CA ARG A 169 -3.40 5.36 -2.33
C ARG A 169 -2.33 4.37 -1.92
N MET A 170 -2.23 4.08 -0.63
CA MET A 170 -1.42 2.98 -0.13
C MET A 170 -2.31 1.93 0.52
N GLN A 171 -2.07 0.66 0.22
CA GLN A 171 -2.80 -0.45 0.81
C GLN A 171 -1.80 -1.44 1.38
N ALA A 172 -1.84 -1.64 2.70
CA ALA A 172 -0.96 -2.57 3.40
C ALA A 172 -1.78 -3.73 3.98
N ASN A 173 -1.30 -4.96 3.78
CA ASN A 173 -1.80 -6.12 4.50
C ASN A 173 -0.88 -6.40 5.70
N VAL A 174 -1.41 -6.18 6.91
CA VAL A 174 -0.62 -6.22 8.15
C VAL A 174 -0.59 -7.63 8.76
N TRP A 175 -1.54 -8.50 8.41
CA TRP A 175 -1.70 -9.83 9.02
C TRP A 175 -0.79 -10.92 8.46
N LYS A 176 -0.33 -10.80 7.22
CA LYS A 176 0.49 -11.87 6.63
C LYS A 176 1.95 -11.69 7.04
N TYR A 177 2.62 -12.79 7.39
CA TYR A 177 4.06 -12.87 7.69
C TYR A 177 4.97 -12.16 6.67
N LYS A 178 4.44 -11.85 5.48
CA LYS A 178 5.04 -10.94 4.51
C LYS A 178 4.25 -9.63 4.50
N LYS A 179 4.75 -8.62 5.21
CA LYS A 179 4.23 -7.25 5.17
C LYS A 179 4.55 -6.65 3.80
N ILE A 180 3.54 -6.58 2.94
CA ILE A 180 3.60 -5.95 1.63
C ILE A 180 2.61 -4.78 1.61
N CYS A 181 3.04 -3.66 1.06
CA CYS A 181 2.21 -2.52 0.76
C CYS A 181 2.21 -2.26 -0.76
N SER A 182 1.06 -1.90 -1.34
CA SER A 182 0.98 -1.34 -2.68
C SER A 182 0.75 0.16 -2.61
N ILE A 183 1.46 0.90 -3.44
CA ILE A 183 1.33 2.35 -3.58
C ILE A 183 0.85 2.62 -5.00
N GLU A 184 -0.29 3.28 -5.15
CA GLU A 184 -0.94 3.55 -6.42
C GLU A 184 -1.06 5.05 -6.62
N PHE A 185 -0.78 5.52 -7.82
CA PHE A 185 -0.82 6.95 -8.20
C PHE A 185 -1.94 7.20 -9.21
N PHE A 186 -2.68 8.30 -9.05
CA PHE A 186 -3.87 8.60 -9.85
C PHE A 186 -3.80 9.93 -10.62
N ASP A 187 -2.96 10.88 -10.18
CA ASP A 187 -3.05 12.27 -10.65
C ASP A 187 -1.90 12.66 -11.60
N GLY A 188 -2.16 12.59 -12.91
CA GLY A 188 -1.28 13.10 -13.97
C GLY A 188 0.12 12.45 -14.06
N GLU A 189 0.84 12.76 -15.15
CA GLU A 189 2.21 12.27 -15.36
C GLU A 189 3.19 12.76 -14.29
N SER A 190 2.89 13.90 -13.65
CA SER A 190 3.74 14.42 -12.58
C SER A 190 3.77 13.49 -11.37
N SER A 191 2.67 12.85 -10.98
CA SER A 191 2.63 11.99 -9.78
C SER A 191 3.41 10.69 -9.92
N VAL A 192 3.68 10.24 -11.14
CA VAL A 192 4.31 8.94 -11.42
C VAL A 192 5.84 9.00 -11.56
N HIS A 193 6.42 10.21 -11.54
CA HIS A 193 7.87 10.42 -11.63
C HIS A 193 8.34 11.63 -10.81
N GLY A 194 9.64 11.69 -10.51
CA GLY A 194 10.28 12.91 -9.99
C GLY A 194 9.93 13.25 -8.52
N PRO A 195 10.06 14.54 -8.14
CA PRO A 195 10.02 14.96 -6.74
C PRO A 195 8.71 14.68 -6.02
N ILE A 196 7.56 14.73 -6.71
CA ILE A 196 6.27 14.45 -6.07
C ILE A 196 6.09 12.96 -5.81
N MET A 197 6.58 12.07 -6.68
CA MET A 197 6.60 10.63 -6.39
C MET A 197 7.48 10.35 -5.17
N ASP A 198 8.69 10.93 -5.13
CA ASP A 198 9.60 10.86 -3.99
C ASP A 198 8.89 11.31 -2.70
N GLU A 199 8.17 12.44 -2.75
CA GLU A 199 7.42 13.00 -1.62
C GLU A 199 6.27 12.09 -1.15
N LEU A 200 5.45 11.57 -2.07
CA LEU A 200 4.31 10.72 -1.78
C LEU A 200 4.74 9.37 -1.21
N VAL A 201 5.80 8.76 -1.76
CA VAL A 201 6.38 7.51 -1.24
C VAL A 201 6.89 7.70 0.18
N VAL A 202 7.70 8.75 0.41
CA VAL A 202 8.29 9.01 1.72
C VAL A 202 7.21 9.35 2.77
N THR A 203 6.28 10.24 2.45
CA THR A 203 5.22 10.66 3.40
C THR A 203 4.25 9.54 3.73
N GLY A 204 3.82 8.76 2.74
CA GLY A 204 2.89 7.65 2.99
C GLY A 204 3.53 6.47 3.72
N LEU A 205 4.77 6.11 3.39
CA LEU A 205 5.50 5.07 4.13
C LEU A 205 5.85 5.53 5.55
N ALA A 206 6.20 6.81 5.74
CA ALA A 206 6.36 7.38 7.07
C ALA A 206 5.09 7.24 7.92
N MET A 207 3.92 7.56 7.34
CA MET A 207 2.65 7.41 8.03
C MET A 207 2.34 5.95 8.35
N LEU A 208 2.56 5.03 7.41
CA LEU A 208 2.42 3.58 7.60
C LEU A 208 3.28 3.10 8.79
N GLU A 209 4.57 3.40 8.77
CA GLU A 209 5.50 3.01 9.84
C GLU A 209 5.14 3.63 11.19
N TYR A 210 4.74 4.91 11.19
CA TYR A 210 4.30 5.57 12.42
C TYR A 210 3.09 4.87 13.04
N VAL A 211 2.07 4.57 12.23
CA VAL A 211 0.85 3.90 12.72
C VAL A 211 1.17 2.50 13.26
N LEU A 212 2.07 1.75 12.60
CA LEU A 212 2.53 0.45 13.08
C LEU A 212 3.33 0.56 14.39
N MET A 213 4.15 1.61 14.54
CA MET A 213 4.95 1.85 15.74
C MET A 213 4.09 2.16 16.97
N VAL A 214 3.06 3.00 16.81
CA VAL A 214 2.21 3.42 17.94
C VAL A 214 1.07 2.45 18.24
N ASN A 215 0.81 1.47 17.36
CA ASN A 215 -0.16 0.41 17.56
C ASN A 215 0.49 -0.99 17.49
N PRO A 216 1.42 -1.33 18.39
CA PRO A 216 2.17 -2.60 18.32
C PRO A 216 1.27 -3.84 18.45
N GLY A 217 0.13 -3.73 19.15
CA GLY A 217 -0.87 -4.80 19.25
C GLY A 217 -1.50 -5.20 17.92
N MET A 218 -1.33 -4.40 16.86
CA MET A 218 -1.77 -4.75 15.51
C MET A 218 -0.80 -5.69 14.78
N VAL A 219 0.42 -5.84 15.27
CA VAL A 219 1.46 -6.70 14.66
C VAL A 219 1.50 -8.07 15.36
N SER A 220 0.96 -8.20 16.57
CA SER A 220 1.05 -9.41 17.40
C SER A 220 -0.06 -10.44 17.14
N GLY A 221 -0.34 -10.74 15.88
CA GLY A 221 -1.11 -11.93 15.50
C GLY A 221 -0.21 -13.16 15.53
N SER A 222 -0.18 -13.84 16.68
CA SER A 222 0.33 -15.20 16.97
C SER A 222 1.33 -15.84 15.99
N CYS A 223 2.61 -15.87 16.39
CA CYS A 223 3.46 -17.03 16.13
C CYS A 223 3.14 -18.13 17.15
#